data_AF-A0A7S2KCC1-F1
#
_entry.id   AF-A0A7S2KCC1-F1
#
_cell.length_a   1.000
_cell.length_b   1.000
_cell.length_c   1.000
_cell.angle_alpha   90.00
_cell.angle_beta   90.00
_cell.angle_gamma   90.00
#
_symmetry.space_group_name_H-M   'P 1'
#
loop_
_entity.id
_entity.type
_entity.pdbx_description
1 polymer ?
#
loop_
_entity_poly.entity_id
_entity_poly.type
_entity_poly.pdbx_seq_one_letter_code
_entity_poly.pdbx_strand_id
1 'polypeptide(L)'
;KVETKPQVDKYTVDGKDIIILAEGRLVNLGCATGHPSFVMSNSFTNQTLAQIELWKNSDNYKNEVYMLPKHLDEKVAKLHLAKIGVELTELREDQAEYIGVKVAGPFKPEYYRY
;
A
#
# COMPACT_ATOMS: atom_id res chain seq x y z
N LYS A 1 30.22 -9.46 -19.77
CA LYS A 1 29.60 -9.61 -18.44
C LYS A 1 30.64 -10.21 -17.51
N VAL A 2 30.93 -9.54 -16.39
CA VAL A 2 31.71 -10.09 -15.28
C VAL A 2 30.83 -9.98 -14.04
N GLU A 3 30.44 -11.11 -13.47
CA GLU A 3 29.68 -11.13 -12.22
C GLU A 3 30.62 -10.77 -11.06
N THR A 4 30.28 -9.74 -10.30
CA THR A 4 31.08 -9.31 -9.13
C THR A 4 30.69 -10.11 -7.89
N LYS A 5 29.38 -10.30 -7.72
CA LYS A 5 28.72 -11.16 -6.73
C LYS A 5 27.28 -11.40 -7.21
N PRO A 6 26.49 -12.30 -6.59
CA PRO A 6 25.10 -12.49 -6.99
C PRO A 6 24.34 -11.18 -7.09
N GLN A 7 23.64 -10.98 -8.22
CA GLN A 7 22.83 -9.79 -8.54
C GLN A 7 23.62 -8.48 -8.75
N VAL A 8 24.94 -8.55 -8.94
CA VAL A 8 25.79 -7.40 -9.29
C VAL A 8 26.70 -7.77 -10.46
N ASP A 9 26.37 -7.24 -11.63
CA ASP A 9 27.04 -7.54 -12.88
C ASP A 9 27.76 -6.32 -13.44
N LYS A 10 28.99 -6.52 -13.93
CA LYS A 10 29.75 -5.49 -14.64
C LYS A 10 29.77 -5.78 -16.14
N TYR A 11 29.50 -4.76 -16.95
CA TYR A 11 29.63 -4.79 -18.40
C TYR A 11 30.60 -3.69 -18.81
N THR A 12 31.51 -3.98 -19.73
CA THR A 12 32.37 -2.96 -20.34
C THR A 12 31.79 -2.64 -21.71
N VAL A 13 31.40 -1.39 -21.93
CA VAL A 13 30.83 -0.88 -23.19
C VAL A 13 31.67 0.33 -23.60
N ASP A 14 32.27 0.28 -24.79
CA ASP A 14 33.15 1.35 -25.31
C ASP A 14 34.25 1.77 -24.32
N GLY A 15 34.85 0.79 -23.63
CA GLY A 15 35.89 1.01 -22.64
C GLY A 15 35.41 1.56 -21.29
N LYS A 16 34.10 1.76 -21.10
CA LYS A 16 33.49 2.19 -19.84
C LYS A 16 32.81 1.04 -19.14
N ASP A 17 33.06 0.91 -17.84
CA ASP A 17 32.40 -0.08 -17.01
C ASP A 17 31.03 0.42 -16.52
N ILE A 18 30.01 -0.42 -16.69
CA ILE A 18 28.62 -0.23 -16.26
C ILE A 18 28.27 -1.33 -15.27
N ILE A 19 27.77 -0.94 -14.10
CA ILE A 19 27.28 -1.88 -13.08
C ILE A 19 25.77 -1.99 -13.21
N ILE A 20 25.29 -3.21 -13.45
CA ILE A 20 23.88 -3.57 -13.48
C ILE A 20 23.55 -4.31 -12.20
N LEU A 21 22.53 -3.83 -11.49
CA LEU A 21 22.01 -4.47 -10.29
C LEU A 21 20.75 -5.26 -10.62
N ALA A 22 20.59 -6.40 -9.95
CA ALA A 22 19.45 -7.31 -10.08
C ALA A 22 19.12 -7.72 -11.54
N GLU A 23 20.10 -7.65 -12.46
CA GLU A 23 19.87 -7.86 -13.89
C GLU A 23 18.76 -6.95 -14.47
N GLY A 24 18.57 -5.76 -13.89
CA GLY A 24 17.51 -4.82 -14.26
C GLY A 24 16.14 -5.12 -13.63
N ARG A 25 16.04 -6.15 -12.77
CA ARG A 25 14.83 -6.44 -11.98
C ARG A 25 14.71 -5.48 -10.79
N LEU A 26 13.66 -5.65 -9.98
CA LEU A 26 13.37 -4.81 -8.82
C LEU A 26 14.51 -4.86 -7.79
N VAL A 27 15.34 -3.81 -7.77
CA VAL A 27 16.59 -3.78 -6.99
C VAL A 27 16.36 -3.86 -5.48
N ASN A 28 15.28 -3.29 -4.97
CA ASN A 28 14.95 -3.36 -3.54
C ASN A 28 14.66 -4.80 -3.07
N LEU A 29 14.09 -5.63 -3.93
CA LEU A 29 13.83 -7.05 -3.64
C LEU A 29 15.02 -7.94 -4.04
N GLY A 30 15.71 -7.62 -5.13
CA GLY A 30 16.80 -8.43 -5.68
C GLY A 30 18.15 -8.22 -4.96
N CYS A 31 18.39 -7.03 -4.42
CA CYS A 31 19.65 -6.67 -3.77
C CYS A 31 19.48 -6.27 -2.29
N ALA A 32 18.27 -6.29 -1.77
CA ALA A 32 17.95 -6.02 -0.36
C ALA A 32 16.74 -6.86 0.07
N THR A 33 15.96 -6.39 1.05
CA THR A 33 14.83 -7.14 1.64
C THR A 33 13.47 -6.52 1.31
N GLY A 34 13.39 -5.67 0.30
CA GLY A 34 12.17 -4.98 -0.09
C GLY A 34 11.70 -3.94 0.93
N HIS A 35 10.40 -3.76 1.00
CA HIS A 35 9.78 -2.82 1.92
C HIS A 35 9.78 -3.35 3.37
N PRO A 36 10.02 -2.49 4.39
CA PRO A 36 9.93 -2.89 5.79
C PRO A 36 8.56 -3.41 6.20
N SER A 37 8.53 -4.24 7.24
CA SER A 37 7.31 -4.92 7.71
C SER A 37 6.14 -3.98 8.01
N PHE A 38 6.39 -2.78 8.54
CA PHE A 38 5.33 -1.84 8.90
C PHE A 38 4.55 -1.31 7.69
N VAL A 39 5.25 -0.91 6.62
CA VAL A 39 4.56 -0.47 5.41
C VAL A 39 3.89 -1.66 4.71
N MET A 40 4.51 -2.85 4.73
CA MET A 40 3.89 -4.06 4.19
C MET A 40 2.65 -4.50 4.97
N SER A 41 2.57 -4.21 6.27
CA SER A 41 1.38 -4.45 7.10
C SER A 41 0.15 -3.72 6.56
N ASN A 42 0.30 -2.51 6.02
CA ASN A 42 -0.80 -1.78 5.40
C ASN A 42 -1.31 -2.52 4.15
N SER A 43 -0.38 -2.90 3.26
CA SER A 43 -0.70 -3.65 2.05
C SER A 43 -1.34 -5.01 2.35
N PHE A 44 -0.82 -5.74 3.34
CA PHE A 44 -1.33 -7.06 3.68
C PHE A 44 -2.63 -7.02 4.48
N THR A 45 -2.88 -5.96 5.26
CA THR A 45 -4.20 -5.75 5.87
C THR A 45 -5.27 -5.55 4.79
N ASN A 46 -4.98 -4.73 3.76
CA ASN A 46 -5.87 -4.58 2.60
C ASN A 46 -6.11 -5.92 1.89
N GLN A 47 -5.06 -6.71 1.64
CA GLN A 47 -5.19 -8.03 1.04
C GLN A 47 -6.08 -8.96 1.87
N THR A 48 -5.88 -9.02 3.19
CA THR A 48 -6.73 -9.85 4.07
C THR A 48 -8.19 -9.41 4.03
N LEU A 49 -8.48 -8.11 4.08
CA LEU A 49 -9.86 -7.61 3.99
C LEU A 49 -10.50 -7.92 2.64
N ALA A 50 -9.76 -7.76 1.54
CA ALA A 50 -10.23 -8.10 0.21
C ALA A 50 -10.52 -9.60 0.06
N GLN A 51 -9.65 -10.45 0.60
CA GLN A 51 -9.86 -11.90 0.60
C GLN A 51 -11.11 -12.29 1.42
N ILE A 52 -11.32 -11.68 2.57
CA ILE A 52 -12.53 -11.91 3.38
C ILE A 52 -13.79 -11.47 2.63
N GLU A 53 -13.75 -10.32 1.96
CA GLU A 53 -14.88 -9.77 1.20
C GLU A 53 -15.25 -10.71 0.04
N LEU A 54 -14.27 -11.06 -0.79
CA LEU A 54 -14.50 -11.96 -1.92
C LEU A 54 -14.96 -13.35 -1.46
N TRP A 55 -14.40 -13.87 -0.37
CA TRP A 55 -14.78 -15.19 0.15
C TRP A 55 -16.21 -15.24 0.70
N LYS A 56 -16.64 -14.18 1.39
CA LYS A 56 -17.95 -14.15 2.08
C LYS A 56 -19.07 -13.58 1.22
N ASN A 57 -18.75 -12.71 0.27
CA ASN A 57 -19.71 -11.88 -0.45
C ASN A 57 -19.52 -11.94 -1.97
N SER A 58 -18.89 -12.99 -2.52
CA SER A 58 -18.61 -13.14 -3.96
C SER A 58 -19.82 -12.86 -4.85
N ASP A 59 -21.01 -13.28 -4.41
CA ASP A 59 -22.26 -13.16 -5.17
C ASP A 59 -22.71 -11.71 -5.38
N ASN A 60 -22.15 -10.76 -4.61
CA ASN A 60 -22.40 -9.32 -4.75
C ASN A 60 -21.56 -8.67 -5.86
N TYR A 61 -20.60 -9.41 -6.46
CA TYR A 61 -19.65 -8.88 -7.42
C TYR A 61 -19.82 -9.53 -8.79
N LYS A 62 -19.57 -8.73 -9.84
CA LYS A 62 -19.46 -9.24 -11.21
C LYS A 62 -17.99 -9.54 -11.54
N ASN A 63 -17.75 -10.05 -12.75
CA ASN A 63 -16.40 -10.24 -13.28
C ASN A 63 -15.80 -8.89 -13.74
N GLU A 64 -15.56 -8.00 -12.78
CA GLU A 64 -15.01 -6.66 -12.97
C GLU A 64 -13.92 -6.41 -11.92
N VAL A 65 -13.15 -5.34 -12.09
CA VAL A 65 -12.13 -4.92 -11.12
C VAL A 65 -12.75 -3.92 -10.15
N TYR A 66 -12.71 -4.24 -8.86
CA TYR A 66 -13.23 -3.40 -7.79
C TYR A 66 -12.11 -2.86 -6.91
N MET A 67 -12.34 -1.69 -6.34
CA MET A 67 -11.54 -1.14 -5.25
C MET A 67 -12.23 -1.47 -3.92
N LEU A 68 -11.43 -1.61 -2.85
CA LEU A 68 -12.00 -1.69 -1.52
C LEU A 68 -12.78 -0.41 -1.18
N PRO A 69 -13.95 -0.51 -0.53
CA PRO A 69 -14.67 0.66 -0.05
C PRO A 69 -13.81 1.57 0.84
N LYS A 70 -13.97 2.89 0.70
CA LYS A 70 -13.16 3.89 1.41
C LYS A 70 -13.10 3.72 2.93
N HIS A 71 -14.21 3.31 3.56
CA HIS A 71 -14.23 3.06 5.00
C HIS A 71 -13.32 1.89 5.44
N LEU A 72 -13.05 0.92 4.56
CA LEU A 72 -12.07 -0.14 4.83
C LEU A 72 -10.64 0.38 4.68
N ASP A 73 -10.38 1.25 3.70
CA ASP A 73 -9.08 1.91 3.53
C ASP A 73 -8.73 2.78 4.76
N GLU A 74 -9.69 3.60 5.21
CA GLU A 74 -9.57 4.37 6.45
C GLU A 74 -9.36 3.48 7.68
N LYS A 75 -10.03 2.32 7.73
CA LYS A 75 -9.82 1.33 8.80
C LYS A 75 -8.39 0.77 8.76
N VAL A 76 -7.82 0.47 7.59
CA VAL A 76 -6.42 0.05 7.47
C VAL A 76 -5.50 1.11 8.04
N ALA A 77 -5.66 2.38 7.64
CA ALA A 77 -4.85 3.47 8.16
C ALA A 77 -4.99 3.60 9.69
N LYS A 78 -6.23 3.59 10.21
CA LYS A 78 -6.53 3.71 11.65
C LYS A 78 -5.87 2.61 12.49
N LEU A 79 -5.82 1.37 11.99
CA LEU A 79 -5.18 0.25 12.69
C LEU A 79 -3.67 0.43 12.92
N HIS A 80 -3.00 1.27 12.13
CA HIS A 80 -1.56 1.48 12.22
C HIS A 80 -1.15 2.68 13.10
N LEU A 81 -2.07 3.59 13.42
CA LEU A 81 -1.77 4.85 14.13
C LEU A 81 -1.17 4.65 15.53
N ALA A 82 -1.76 3.75 16.32
CA ALA A 82 -1.32 3.50 17.69
C ALA A 82 0.14 3.03 17.76
N LYS A 83 0.62 2.29 16.75
CA LYS A 83 2.00 1.79 16.73
C LYS A 83 3.04 2.89 16.57
N ILE A 84 2.67 4.01 15.96
CA ILE A 84 3.53 5.18 15.73
C ILE A 84 3.21 6.34 16.68
N GLY A 85 2.38 6.10 17.71
CA GLY A 85 2.04 7.10 18.72
C GLY A 85 1.17 8.24 18.20
N VAL A 86 0.41 8.02 17.12
CA VAL A 86 -0.51 9.03 16.59
C VAL A 86 -1.85 8.94 17.30
N GLU A 87 -2.30 10.07 17.82
CA GLU A 87 -3.65 10.26 18.34
C GLU A 87 -4.54 10.87 17.26
N LEU A 88 -5.70 10.24 17.03
CA LEU A 88 -6.67 10.71 16.04
C LEU A 88 -7.76 11.50 16.76
N THR A 89 -7.94 12.77 16.41
CA THR A 89 -9.04 13.59 16.91
C THR A 89 -10.37 13.12 16.35
N GLU A 90 -11.43 13.19 17.15
CA GLU A 90 -12.80 12.88 16.74
C GLU A 90 -13.57 14.16 16.41
N LEU A 91 -14.28 14.17 15.28
CA LEU A 91 -15.19 15.25 14.94
C LEU A 91 -16.38 15.23 15.90
N ARG A 92 -16.78 16.41 16.39
CA ARG A 92 -18.10 16.56 16.98
C ARG A 92 -19.18 16.47 15.89
N GLU A 93 -20.42 16.19 16.31
CA GLU A 93 -21.56 16.06 15.39
C GLU A 93 -21.77 17.34 14.54
N ASP A 94 -21.69 18.52 15.16
CA ASP A 94 -21.83 19.82 14.49
C ASP A 94 -20.75 20.04 13.41
N GLN A 95 -19.52 19.59 13.67
CA GLN A 95 -18.41 19.70 12.72
C GLN A 95 -18.56 18.74 11.55
N ALA A 96 -19.01 17.51 11.82
CA ALA A 96 -19.23 16.49 10.80
C ALA A 96 -20.37 16.90 9.85
N GLU A 97 -21.48 17.40 10.40
CA GLU A 97 -22.59 17.95 9.63
C GLU A 97 -22.15 19.14 8.78
N TYR A 98 -21.38 20.07 9.35
CA TYR A 98 -20.89 21.26 8.65
C TYR A 98 -20.09 20.94 7.37
N ILE A 99 -19.32 19.86 7.36
CA ILE A 99 -18.53 19.44 6.18
C ILE A 99 -19.17 18.28 5.39
N GLY A 100 -20.38 17.86 5.76
CA GLY A 100 -21.15 16.84 5.03
C GLY A 100 -20.58 15.42 5.15
N VAL A 101 -20.01 15.06 6.30
CA VAL A 101 -19.51 13.69 6.58
C VAL A 101 -20.15 13.12 7.85
N LYS A 102 -19.97 11.82 8.08
CA LYS A 102 -20.30 11.21 9.40
C LYS A 102 -19.09 11.31 10.32
N VAL A 103 -19.33 11.35 11.64
CA VAL A 103 -18.25 11.28 12.65
C VAL A 103 -17.37 10.04 12.45
N ALA A 104 -17.98 8.91 12.04
CA ALA A 104 -17.27 7.66 11.77
C ALA A 104 -16.69 7.54 10.33
N GLY A 105 -16.82 8.58 9.50
CA GLY A 105 -16.42 8.55 8.10
C GLY A 105 -17.42 7.84 7.16
N PRO A 106 -17.07 7.63 5.88
CA PRO A 106 -15.82 8.07 5.27
C PRO A 106 -15.67 9.60 5.20
N PHE A 107 -14.44 10.09 5.31
CA PHE A 107 -14.15 11.52 5.51
C PHE A 107 -13.86 12.29 4.22
N LYS A 108 -13.84 11.59 3.07
CA LYS A 108 -13.50 12.17 1.77
C LYS A 108 -14.37 11.58 0.66
N PRO A 109 -14.66 12.35 -0.41
CA PRO A 109 -15.40 11.83 -1.56
C PRO A 109 -14.59 10.80 -2.34
N GLU A 110 -15.25 10.03 -3.21
CA GLU A 110 -14.61 8.93 -3.96
C GLU A 110 -13.48 9.39 -4.89
N TYR A 111 -13.63 10.55 -5.54
CA TYR A 111 -12.62 11.10 -6.48
C TYR A 111 -11.41 11.74 -5.79
N TYR A 112 -11.34 11.74 -4.46
CA TYR A 112 -10.27 12.38 -3.71
C TYR A 112 -8.94 11.62 -3.86
N ARG A 113 -7.84 12.35 -4.03
CA ARG A 113 -6.51 11.80 -4.35
C ARG A 113 -5.62 11.68 -3.09
N TYR A 114 -6.11 11.03 -2.04
CA TYR A 114 -5.58 10.93 -0.65
C TYR A 114 -6.10 11.94 0.34
#